data_AF-A0A947N0H2-F1
#
_entry.id   AF-A0A947N0H2-F1
#
_cell.length_a   1.000
_cell.length_b   1.000
_cell.length_c   1.000
_cell.angle_alpha   90.00
_cell.angle_beta   90.00
_cell.angle_gamma   90.00
#
_symmetry.space_group_name_H-M   'P 1'
#
loop_
_entity.id
_entity.type
_entity.pdbx_description
1 polymer ?
#
loop_
_entity_poly.entity_id
_entity_poly.type
_entity_poly.pdbx_seq_one_letter_code
_entity_poly.pdbx_strand_id
1 'polypeptide(L)'
;MSNLKTFLYNLKSRKKRKFYLDLMFPKDDYHLKYFGHQHGKAPRKFVAEIFPRIKKYQLINIHKYFDLDPGTSLEAKELVELISIAKYINAKEIIEVGTFNGCAALNLATNLPESTITTIDLPVDEEVDINDIPEKDVNVTDRNGVGRCFKGTQYENRIRQVFADSMKLDWNTFGKKFDLIFIDGCHHYKYVKKDSENALAHLNEGGIILWHDYGQSEGVSKAVDEVESMEVIAIKGTRFAIGLNK
;
A
#
# COMPACT_ATOMS: atom_id res chain seq x y z
N MET A 1 0.56 -5.35 -32.14
CA MET A 1 -0.24 -4.21 -31.62
C MET A 1 -1.76 -4.45 -31.62
N SER A 2 -2.32 -5.39 -32.40
CA SER A 2 -3.77 -5.67 -32.42
C SER A 2 -4.30 -6.39 -31.17
N ASN A 3 -3.54 -7.35 -30.61
CA ASN A 3 -3.99 -8.15 -29.45
C ASN A 3 -4.11 -7.34 -28.15
N LEU A 4 -3.31 -6.29 -27.95
CA LEU A 4 -3.36 -5.47 -26.74
C LEU A 4 -4.60 -4.56 -26.73
N LYS A 5 -4.98 -4.01 -27.89
CA LYS A 5 -6.22 -3.20 -28.00
C LYS A 5 -7.46 -4.07 -27.79
N THR A 6 -7.50 -5.28 -28.33
CA THR A 6 -8.61 -6.23 -28.12
C THR A 6 -8.65 -6.73 -26.67
N PHE A 7 -7.50 -6.96 -26.04
CA PHE A 7 -7.39 -7.27 -24.62
C PHE A 7 -7.92 -6.11 -23.76
N LEU A 8 -7.44 -4.89 -23.98
CA LEU A 8 -7.91 -3.68 -23.29
C LEU A 8 -9.38 -3.35 -23.54
N TYR A 9 -9.92 -3.63 -24.73
CA TYR A 9 -11.33 -3.44 -25.06
C TYR A 9 -12.24 -4.45 -24.35
N ASN A 10 -11.87 -5.74 -24.37
CA ASN A 10 -12.54 -6.76 -23.57
C ASN A 10 -12.42 -6.50 -22.07
N LEU A 11 -11.42 -5.71 -21.64
CA LEU A 11 -11.29 -5.31 -20.27
C LEU A 11 -12.31 -4.20 -19.84
N LYS A 12 -13.00 -3.52 -20.75
CA LYS A 12 -13.99 -2.47 -20.37
C LYS A 12 -15.38 -3.01 -20.01
N SER A 13 -15.71 -4.27 -20.33
CA SER A 13 -17.11 -4.73 -20.40
C SER A 13 -17.65 -5.54 -19.21
N ARG A 14 -16.88 -5.80 -18.12
CA ARG A 14 -17.33 -6.69 -17.02
C ARG A 14 -17.00 -6.17 -15.60
N LYS A 15 -18.02 -6.21 -14.72
CA LYS A 15 -18.08 -5.60 -13.36
C LYS A 15 -17.26 -6.30 -12.23
N LYS A 16 -16.68 -7.50 -12.47
CA LYS A 16 -15.79 -8.20 -11.50
C LYS A 16 -14.74 -9.02 -12.30
N ARG A 17 -13.48 -9.03 -11.85
CA ARG A 17 -12.36 -9.70 -12.55
C ARG A 17 -11.52 -10.53 -11.58
N LYS A 18 -11.15 -11.73 -12.00
CA LYS A 18 -10.10 -12.56 -11.37
C LYS A 18 -8.79 -12.37 -12.14
N PHE A 19 -7.72 -12.01 -11.46
CA PHE A 19 -6.37 -11.90 -12.04
C PHE A 19 -5.50 -13.08 -11.59
N TYR A 20 -4.63 -13.55 -12.49
CA TYR A 20 -3.58 -14.54 -12.23
C TYR A 20 -2.23 -13.88 -12.47
N LEU A 21 -1.31 -13.92 -11.50
CA LEU A 21 -0.01 -13.26 -11.59
C LEU A 21 0.86 -13.82 -12.73
N ASP A 22 0.73 -15.11 -13.07
CA ASP A 22 1.53 -15.75 -14.14
C ASP A 22 1.26 -15.17 -15.55
N LEU A 23 0.24 -14.31 -15.71
CA LEU A 23 -0.06 -13.59 -16.96
C LEU A 23 0.30 -12.11 -16.91
N MET A 24 0.76 -11.61 -15.76
CA MET A 24 1.29 -10.27 -15.60
C MET A 24 2.80 -10.34 -15.80
N PHE A 25 3.21 -10.32 -17.06
CA PHE A 25 4.62 -10.08 -17.37
C PHE A 25 5.02 -8.77 -16.72
N PRO A 26 6.09 -8.76 -15.93
CA PRO A 26 6.56 -7.50 -15.43
C PRO A 26 6.92 -6.64 -16.65
N LYS A 27 6.47 -5.39 -16.67
CA LYS A 27 7.12 -4.35 -17.47
C LYS A 27 8.53 -4.04 -16.92
N ASP A 28 9.16 -4.97 -16.18
CA ASP A 28 10.30 -4.72 -15.28
C ASP A 28 11.53 -4.21 -16.03
N ASP A 29 11.71 -4.47 -17.32
CA ASP A 29 12.85 -3.89 -18.04
C ASP A 29 12.71 -2.39 -18.32
N TYR A 30 11.50 -1.83 -18.33
CA TYR A 30 11.29 -0.39 -18.53
C TYR A 30 11.27 0.39 -17.21
N HIS A 31 10.79 -0.20 -16.11
CA HIS A 31 10.76 0.46 -14.79
C HIS A 31 12.14 0.48 -14.13
N LEU A 32 12.97 -0.55 -14.35
CA LEU A 32 14.37 -0.58 -13.92
C LEU A 32 15.23 0.53 -14.57
N LYS A 33 14.79 1.08 -15.72
CA LYS A 33 15.65 1.91 -16.59
C LYS A 33 15.40 3.42 -16.53
N TYR A 34 14.22 3.88 -16.10
CA TYR A 34 13.88 5.32 -16.15
C TYR A 34 13.67 6.00 -14.78
N PHE A 35 13.28 5.26 -13.74
CA PHE A 35 13.11 5.78 -12.37
C PHE A 35 13.97 5.03 -11.35
N GLY A 36 15.04 4.38 -11.84
CA GLY A 36 15.80 3.35 -11.14
C GLY A 36 16.05 3.68 -9.68
N HIS A 37 15.68 2.77 -8.79
CA HIS A 37 15.76 2.93 -7.35
C HIS A 37 17.13 3.52 -6.92
N GLN A 38 17.14 4.79 -6.52
CA GLN A 38 18.36 5.54 -6.23
C GLN A 38 18.75 5.47 -4.76
N HIS A 39 17.83 5.00 -3.91
CA HIS A 39 17.97 5.03 -2.46
C HIS A 39 17.71 3.64 -1.84
N GLY A 40 18.00 3.52 -0.55
CA GLY A 40 17.72 2.33 0.27
C GLY A 40 18.84 1.29 0.28
N LYS A 41 19.06 0.67 1.44
CA LYS A 41 20.08 -0.38 1.67
C LYS A 41 19.53 -1.80 1.81
N ALA A 42 18.20 -1.98 1.91
CA ALA A 42 17.57 -3.26 2.15
C ALA A 42 17.82 -4.24 0.99
N PRO A 43 18.08 -5.54 1.28
CA PRO A 43 18.23 -6.55 0.23
C PRO A 43 16.94 -6.68 -0.57
N ARG A 44 17.06 -6.86 -1.89
CA ARG A 44 15.92 -7.04 -2.81
C ARG A 44 15.69 -8.52 -3.11
N LYS A 45 14.51 -9.03 -2.79
CA LYS A 45 14.09 -10.42 -3.06
C LYS A 45 12.76 -10.43 -3.82
N PHE A 46 12.53 -11.43 -4.66
CA PHE A 46 11.19 -11.66 -5.19
C PHE A 46 10.26 -12.04 -4.05
N VAL A 47 8.99 -11.63 -4.12
CA VAL A 47 8.01 -11.91 -3.07
C VAL A 47 7.86 -13.41 -2.76
N ALA A 48 8.08 -14.28 -3.75
CA ALA A 48 8.04 -15.74 -3.58
C ALA A 48 9.25 -16.32 -2.82
N GLU A 49 10.37 -15.60 -2.76
CA GLU A 49 11.52 -15.94 -1.92
C GLU A 49 11.28 -15.55 -0.46
N ILE A 50 10.50 -14.48 -0.23
CA ILE A 50 10.11 -14.01 1.11
C ILE A 50 9.00 -14.90 1.69
N PHE A 51 7.99 -15.22 0.88
CA PHE A 51 6.84 -16.04 1.28
C PHE A 51 6.72 -17.29 0.41
N PRO A 52 7.39 -18.40 0.81
CA PRO A 52 7.23 -19.67 0.13
C PRO A 52 5.75 -20.05 0.09
N ARG A 53 5.21 -20.35 -1.10
CA ARG A 53 3.79 -20.66 -1.37
C ARG A 53 2.86 -19.46 -1.56
N ILE A 54 3.35 -18.22 -1.62
CA ILE A 54 2.51 -17.05 -1.91
C ILE A 54 1.73 -17.15 -3.23
N LYS A 55 2.23 -17.95 -4.19
CA LYS A 55 1.53 -18.28 -5.45
C LYS A 55 0.11 -18.81 -5.25
N LYS A 56 -0.18 -19.50 -4.13
CA LYS A 56 -1.53 -19.98 -3.80
C LYS A 56 -2.54 -18.86 -3.56
N TYR A 57 -2.07 -17.65 -3.23
CA TYR A 57 -2.91 -16.52 -2.83
C TYR A 57 -3.10 -15.48 -3.93
N GLN A 58 -2.45 -15.66 -5.09
CA GLN A 58 -2.43 -14.70 -6.20
C GLN A 58 -3.72 -14.66 -7.05
N LEU A 59 -4.70 -15.51 -6.76
CA LEU A 59 -6.04 -15.35 -7.33
C LEU A 59 -6.75 -14.20 -6.62
N ILE A 60 -6.82 -13.04 -7.28
CA ILE A 60 -7.33 -11.80 -6.70
C ILE A 60 -8.51 -11.28 -7.50
N ASN A 61 -9.56 -10.89 -6.78
CA ASN A 61 -10.70 -10.17 -7.32
C ASN A 61 -10.43 -8.67 -7.25
N ILE A 62 -10.22 -8.01 -8.40
CA ILE A 62 -10.03 -6.55 -8.41
C ILE A 62 -11.34 -5.87 -8.77
N HIS A 63 -11.82 -4.96 -7.92
CA HIS A 63 -13.13 -4.32 -8.06
C HIS A 63 -13.08 -3.05 -8.93
N LYS A 64 -12.08 -2.19 -8.73
CA LYS A 64 -11.92 -0.90 -9.44
C LYS A 64 -10.47 -0.67 -9.90
N TYR A 65 -9.98 -1.52 -10.79
CA TYR A 65 -8.62 -1.40 -11.33
C TYR A 65 -8.41 -0.14 -12.19
N PHE A 66 -9.48 0.42 -12.77
CA PHE A 66 -9.38 1.52 -13.75
C PHE A 66 -9.43 2.93 -13.15
N ASP A 67 -9.70 3.03 -11.85
CA ASP A 67 -9.74 4.32 -11.15
C ASP A 67 -8.36 4.67 -10.54
N LEU A 68 -7.30 3.97 -10.99
CA LEU A 68 -5.92 4.24 -10.63
C LEU A 68 -5.45 5.48 -11.39
N ASP A 69 -4.99 6.47 -10.63
CA ASP A 69 -4.40 7.69 -11.15
C ASP A 69 -2.90 7.42 -11.42
N PRO A 70 -2.44 7.51 -12.68
CA PRO A 70 -1.06 7.17 -13.04
C PRO A 70 -0.05 8.03 -12.28
N GLY A 71 0.92 7.38 -11.62
CA GLY A 71 1.99 8.06 -10.89
C GLY A 71 1.65 8.40 -9.42
N THR A 72 0.39 8.30 -9.01
CA THR A 72 -0.04 8.52 -7.62
C THR A 72 -0.60 7.26 -6.95
N SER A 73 -1.18 6.34 -7.73
CA SER A 73 -1.75 5.10 -7.20
C SER A 73 -0.78 3.91 -7.29
N LEU A 74 -1.03 2.87 -6.50
CA LEU A 74 -0.36 1.56 -6.65
C LEU A 74 -0.45 1.03 -8.08
N GLU A 75 0.66 0.49 -8.57
CA GLU A 75 0.66 -0.28 -9.79
C GLU A 75 -0.11 -1.60 -9.63
N ALA A 76 -0.44 -2.22 -10.77
CA ALA A 76 -1.14 -3.51 -10.79
C ALA A 76 -0.40 -4.60 -10.01
N LYS A 77 0.92 -4.65 -10.17
CA LYS A 77 1.79 -5.62 -9.52
C LYS A 77 1.83 -5.37 -8.01
N GLU A 78 1.98 -4.11 -7.61
CA GLU A 78 1.95 -3.68 -6.21
C GLU A 78 0.63 -4.03 -5.54
N LEU A 79 -0.50 -3.71 -6.16
CA LEU A 79 -1.82 -4.07 -5.62
C LEU A 79 -1.98 -5.59 -5.45
N VAL A 80 -1.51 -6.37 -6.43
CA VAL A 80 -1.55 -7.83 -6.38
C VAL A 80 -0.67 -8.38 -5.27
N GLU A 81 0.54 -7.84 -5.08
CA GLU A 81 1.47 -8.25 -4.03
C GLU A 81 0.94 -7.89 -2.64
N LEU A 82 0.45 -6.66 -2.43
CA LEU A 82 -0.19 -6.22 -1.19
C LEU A 82 -1.31 -7.18 -0.77
N ILE A 83 -2.24 -7.48 -1.68
CA ILE A 83 -3.36 -8.39 -1.38
C ILE A 83 -2.89 -9.83 -1.19
N SER A 84 -1.89 -10.28 -1.96
CA SER A 84 -1.35 -11.64 -1.81
C SER A 84 -0.69 -11.84 -0.45
N ILE A 85 0.06 -10.85 0.02
CA ILE A 85 0.71 -10.84 1.34
C ILE A 85 -0.35 -10.84 2.43
N ALA A 86 -1.34 -9.94 2.34
CA ALA A 86 -2.44 -9.86 3.31
C ALA A 86 -3.21 -11.19 3.44
N LYS A 87 -3.46 -11.88 2.30
CA LYS A 87 -4.06 -13.22 2.28
C LYS A 87 -3.14 -14.31 2.83
N TYR A 88 -1.85 -14.23 2.54
CA TYR A 88 -0.85 -15.20 3.00
C TYR A 88 -0.80 -15.24 4.53
N ILE A 89 -0.79 -14.06 5.18
CA ILE A 89 -0.80 -13.95 6.65
C ILE A 89 -2.21 -14.06 7.25
N ASN A 90 -3.25 -14.24 6.43
CA ASN A 90 -4.66 -14.27 6.86
C ASN A 90 -5.06 -13.03 7.70
N ALA A 91 -4.61 -11.84 7.27
CA ALA A 91 -4.82 -10.60 8.00
C ALA A 91 -6.31 -10.34 8.29
N LYS A 92 -6.62 -10.03 9.55
CA LYS A 92 -7.97 -9.68 10.05
C LYS A 92 -8.05 -8.20 10.38
N GLU A 93 -7.02 -7.66 11.00
CA GLU A 93 -6.95 -6.25 11.36
C GLU A 93 -5.89 -5.56 10.49
N ILE A 94 -6.34 -4.67 9.61
CA ILE A 94 -5.47 -3.97 8.65
C ILE A 94 -5.60 -2.47 8.87
N ILE A 95 -4.47 -1.76 8.85
CA ILE A 95 -4.46 -0.31 8.80
C ILE A 95 -3.62 0.19 7.62
N GLU A 96 -4.15 1.18 6.91
CA GLU A 96 -3.51 1.89 5.80
C GLU A 96 -3.30 3.36 6.21
N VAL A 97 -2.07 3.85 6.11
CA VAL A 97 -1.74 5.28 6.26
C VAL A 97 -1.56 5.86 4.87
N GLY A 98 -2.37 6.85 4.51
CA GLY A 98 -2.50 7.33 3.13
C GLY A 98 -3.63 6.61 2.40
N THR A 99 -4.86 7.13 2.53
CA THR A 99 -6.05 6.51 1.96
C THR A 99 -6.21 6.87 0.47
N PHE A 100 -5.89 8.12 0.10
CA PHE A 100 -6.16 8.70 -1.21
C PHE A 100 -7.58 8.34 -1.69
N ASN A 101 -7.74 7.83 -2.91
CA ASN A 101 -9.04 7.44 -3.46
C ASN A 101 -9.68 6.23 -2.74
N GLY A 102 -8.95 5.49 -1.91
CA GLY A 102 -9.42 4.32 -1.16
C GLY A 102 -9.50 3.02 -1.97
N CYS A 103 -8.90 2.97 -3.17
CA CYS A 103 -8.97 1.78 -4.02
C CYS A 103 -8.13 0.62 -3.48
N ALA A 104 -7.02 0.88 -2.77
CA ALA A 104 -6.24 -0.16 -2.10
C ALA A 104 -7.05 -0.82 -0.97
N ALA A 105 -7.57 -0.04 -0.02
CA ALA A 105 -8.51 -0.52 1.01
C ALA A 105 -9.71 -1.30 0.45
N LEU A 106 -10.35 -0.80 -0.62
CA LEU A 106 -11.46 -1.49 -1.28
C LEU A 106 -11.07 -2.89 -1.77
N ASN A 107 -9.91 -3.02 -2.40
CA ASN A 107 -9.47 -4.29 -2.95
C ASN A 107 -8.96 -5.25 -1.87
N LEU A 108 -8.38 -4.73 -0.77
CA LEU A 108 -8.11 -5.52 0.44
C LEU A 108 -9.41 -6.11 0.99
N ALA A 109 -10.41 -5.27 1.27
CA ALA A 109 -11.72 -5.71 1.73
C ALA A 109 -12.32 -6.76 0.79
N THR A 110 -12.28 -6.52 -0.53
CA THR A 110 -12.83 -7.44 -1.54
C THR A 110 -12.24 -8.86 -1.45
N ASN A 111 -10.98 -9.02 -1.02
CA ASN A 111 -10.27 -10.30 -1.05
C ASN A 111 -10.09 -10.95 0.32
N LEU A 112 -10.42 -10.23 1.40
CA LEU A 112 -10.32 -10.68 2.79
C LEU A 112 -11.70 -10.46 3.44
N PRO A 113 -12.64 -11.42 3.32
CA PRO A 113 -14.01 -11.23 3.78
C PRO A 113 -14.13 -11.05 5.30
N GLU A 114 -13.22 -11.67 6.05
CA GLU A 114 -13.16 -11.64 7.51
C GLU A 114 -12.31 -10.49 8.07
N SER A 115 -11.81 -9.58 7.22
CA SER A 115 -10.97 -8.47 7.68
C SER A 115 -11.75 -7.17 7.88
N THR A 116 -11.31 -6.40 8.87
CA THR A 116 -11.61 -4.98 9.04
C THR A 116 -10.42 -4.17 8.57
N ILE A 117 -10.68 -3.13 7.78
CA ILE A 117 -9.66 -2.21 7.27
C ILE A 117 -9.90 -0.85 7.94
N THR A 118 -8.85 -0.26 8.48
CA THR A 118 -8.85 1.13 8.94
C THR A 118 -7.97 1.94 8.00
N THR A 119 -8.40 3.11 7.56
CA THR A 119 -7.60 3.97 6.69
C THR A 119 -7.42 5.32 7.36
N ILE A 120 -6.21 5.89 7.31
CA ILE A 120 -5.90 7.22 7.83
C ILE A 120 -5.57 8.13 6.64
N ASP A 121 -6.18 9.31 6.59
CA ASP A 121 -5.79 10.40 5.68
C ASP A 121 -6.01 11.75 6.35
N LEU A 122 -5.44 12.80 5.78
CA LEU A 122 -5.58 14.15 6.30
C LEU A 122 -7.06 14.60 6.24
N PRO A 123 -7.56 15.38 7.22
CA PRO A 123 -8.91 15.92 7.20
C PRO A 123 -9.17 16.74 5.93
N VAL A 124 -10.38 16.72 5.38
CA VAL A 124 -10.65 17.39 4.09
C VAL A 124 -10.63 18.91 4.21
N ASP A 125 -11.20 19.43 5.30
CA ASP A 125 -11.51 20.85 5.48
C ASP A 125 -10.54 21.58 6.41
N GLU A 126 -9.45 20.93 6.82
CA GLU A 126 -8.43 21.53 7.71
C GLU A 126 -7.19 21.94 6.93
N GLU A 127 -6.57 23.05 7.32
CA GLU A 127 -5.25 23.40 6.80
C GLU A 127 -4.20 22.37 7.26
N VAL A 128 -3.34 21.97 6.33
CA VAL A 128 -2.22 21.07 6.61
C VAL A 128 -0.99 21.93 6.71
N ASP A 129 -0.33 21.89 7.86
CA ASP A 129 0.97 22.53 8.02
C ASP A 129 2.04 21.73 7.26
N ILE A 130 2.47 22.27 6.13
CA ILE A 130 3.53 21.71 5.29
C ILE A 130 4.82 22.53 5.34
N ASN A 131 4.92 23.52 6.24
CA ASN A 131 6.04 24.48 6.22
C ASN A 131 7.41 23.81 6.42
N ASP A 132 7.44 22.72 7.19
CA ASP A 132 8.66 21.94 7.46
C ASP A 132 8.91 20.83 6.41
N ILE A 133 8.05 20.69 5.39
CA ILE A 133 8.15 19.68 4.35
C ILE A 133 8.80 20.30 3.10
N PRO A 134 9.96 19.80 2.66
CA PRO A 134 10.57 20.23 1.40
C PRO A 134 9.58 20.05 0.24
N GLU A 135 9.53 20.99 -0.70
CA GLU A 135 8.59 20.98 -1.84
C GLU A 135 8.59 19.62 -2.59
N LYS A 136 9.77 19.02 -2.78
CA LYS A 136 9.92 17.70 -3.42
C LYS A 136 9.28 16.53 -2.66
N ASP A 137 9.03 16.69 -1.36
CA ASP A 137 8.46 15.68 -0.48
C ASP A 137 6.97 15.99 -0.15
N VAL A 138 6.43 17.13 -0.60
CA VAL A 138 5.02 17.48 -0.42
C VAL A 138 4.16 16.51 -1.24
N ASN A 139 3.34 15.72 -0.55
CA ASN A 139 2.47 14.70 -1.14
C ASN A 139 1.00 14.92 -0.74
N VAL A 140 0.50 16.15 -0.91
CA VAL A 140 -0.91 16.48 -0.63
C VAL A 140 -1.69 16.44 -1.94
N THR A 141 -2.62 15.49 -2.03
CA THR A 141 -3.53 15.34 -3.17
C THR A 141 -4.90 15.96 -2.88
N ASP A 142 -5.81 15.97 -3.87
CA ASP A 142 -7.18 16.44 -3.65
C ASP A 142 -7.91 15.59 -2.59
N ARG A 143 -8.21 16.22 -1.45
CA ARG A 143 -8.86 15.58 -0.31
C ARG A 143 -10.38 15.48 -0.44
N ASN A 144 -11.01 16.19 -1.38
CA ASN A 144 -12.47 16.09 -1.59
C ASN A 144 -12.90 14.67 -2.03
N GLY A 145 -11.97 13.92 -2.59
CA GLY A 145 -12.18 12.57 -3.10
C GLY A 145 -11.66 11.44 -2.20
N VAL A 146 -11.26 11.70 -0.94
CA VAL A 146 -10.68 10.64 -0.11
C VAL A 146 -11.69 9.51 0.14
N GLY A 147 -11.28 8.27 -0.10
CA GLY A 147 -12.08 7.06 0.10
C GLY A 147 -13.22 6.84 -0.90
N ARG A 148 -13.31 7.66 -1.96
CA ARG A 148 -14.39 7.58 -2.96
C ARG A 148 -14.55 6.21 -3.62
N CYS A 149 -13.49 5.40 -3.68
CA CYS A 149 -13.54 4.07 -4.29
C CYS A 149 -14.51 3.14 -3.54
N PHE A 150 -14.52 3.15 -2.20
CA PHE A 150 -15.31 2.22 -1.38
C PHE A 150 -16.69 2.74 -0.97
N LYS A 151 -16.94 4.05 -1.04
CA LYS A 151 -18.25 4.67 -0.77
C LYS A 151 -19.34 4.08 -1.69
N GLY A 152 -20.48 3.70 -1.11
CA GLY A 152 -21.61 3.07 -1.79
C GLY A 152 -21.37 1.63 -2.24
N THR A 153 -20.25 1.00 -1.85
CA THR A 153 -19.98 -0.41 -2.19
C THR A 153 -20.45 -1.33 -1.07
N GLN A 154 -20.65 -2.62 -1.37
CA GLN A 154 -20.99 -3.63 -0.35
C GLN A 154 -19.89 -3.85 0.72
N TYR A 155 -18.71 -3.25 0.53
CA TYR A 155 -17.55 -3.39 1.40
C TYR A 155 -17.34 -2.20 2.33
N GLU A 156 -18.08 -1.10 2.13
CA GLU A 156 -17.93 0.15 2.88
C GLU A 156 -17.97 -0.06 4.40
N ASN A 157 -18.90 -0.88 4.88
CA ASN A 157 -19.06 -1.17 6.31
C ASN A 157 -17.86 -1.89 6.96
N ARG A 158 -16.91 -2.40 6.17
CA ARG A 158 -15.67 -3.03 6.67
C ARG A 158 -14.45 -2.11 6.58
N ILE A 159 -14.62 -0.90 6.07
CA ILE A 159 -13.56 0.08 5.90
C ILE A 159 -13.89 1.28 6.81
N ARG A 160 -13.18 1.38 7.93
CA ARG A 160 -13.25 2.51 8.86
C ARG A 160 -12.31 3.61 8.37
N GLN A 161 -12.88 4.66 7.78
CA GLN A 161 -12.13 5.84 7.37
C GLN A 161 -11.90 6.78 8.55
N VAL A 162 -10.64 7.19 8.77
CA VAL A 162 -10.21 8.10 9.82
C VAL A 162 -9.55 9.31 9.17
N PHE A 163 -10.04 10.50 9.54
CA PHE A 163 -9.50 11.77 9.07
C PHE A 163 -8.64 12.38 10.19
N ALA A 164 -7.32 12.29 10.06
CA ALA A 164 -6.36 12.80 11.02
C ALA A 164 -4.95 12.91 10.39
N ASP A 165 -4.16 13.85 10.90
CA ASP A 165 -2.71 13.88 10.68
C ASP A 165 -2.06 12.68 11.40
N SER A 166 -1.51 11.74 10.65
CA SER A 166 -0.93 10.50 11.20
C SER A 166 0.23 10.75 12.17
N MET A 167 0.92 11.89 12.03
CA MET A 167 1.99 12.32 12.93
C MET A 167 1.46 12.68 14.33
N LYS A 168 0.22 13.15 14.41
CA LYS A 168 -0.43 13.63 15.65
C LYS A 168 -1.44 12.65 16.23
N LEU A 169 -1.96 11.73 15.41
CA LEU A 169 -2.95 10.75 15.82
C LEU A 169 -2.38 9.81 16.91
N ASP A 170 -3.12 9.66 18.01
CA ASP A 170 -2.84 8.63 19.02
C ASP A 170 -3.43 7.28 18.59
N TRP A 171 -2.57 6.36 18.16
CA TRP A 171 -2.98 5.03 17.69
C TRP A 171 -3.51 4.14 18.83
N ASN A 172 -3.28 4.47 20.10
CA ASN A 172 -3.88 3.74 21.22
C ASN A 172 -5.43 3.83 21.21
N THR A 173 -5.97 4.90 20.61
CA THR A 173 -7.42 5.10 20.45
C THR A 173 -8.10 4.05 19.58
N PHE A 174 -7.34 3.27 18.80
CA PHE A 174 -7.89 2.13 18.07
C PHE A 174 -8.30 0.97 18.98
N GLY A 175 -7.73 0.88 20.19
CA GLY A 175 -8.03 -0.17 21.17
C GLY A 175 -7.62 -1.58 20.72
N LYS A 176 -6.80 -1.68 19.67
CA LYS A 176 -6.33 -2.93 19.08
C LYS A 176 -5.02 -2.72 18.33
N LYS A 177 -4.40 -3.85 17.98
CA LYS A 177 -3.22 -3.95 17.14
C LYS A 177 -3.59 -4.53 15.77
N PHE A 178 -2.66 -4.49 14.82
CA PHE A 178 -2.90 -4.82 13.42
C PHE A 178 -2.01 -5.97 12.95
N ASP A 179 -2.55 -6.81 12.07
CA ASP A 179 -1.81 -7.90 11.41
C ASP A 179 -1.04 -7.39 10.19
N LEU A 180 -1.58 -6.37 9.53
CA LEU A 180 -0.94 -5.68 8.42
C LEU A 180 -1.04 -4.17 8.60
N ILE A 181 0.11 -3.51 8.57
CA ILE A 181 0.21 -2.05 8.60
C ILE A 181 0.84 -1.60 7.28
N PHE A 182 0.06 -0.93 6.44
CA PHE A 182 0.47 -0.45 5.13
C PHE A 182 0.70 1.08 5.18
N ILE A 183 1.90 1.54 4.86
CA ILE A 183 2.29 2.96 4.95
C ILE A 183 2.57 3.50 3.53
N ASP A 184 1.71 4.41 3.09
CA ASP A 184 1.67 5.03 1.75
C ASP A 184 1.13 6.48 1.81
N GLY A 185 1.54 7.23 2.84
CA GLY A 185 1.01 8.57 3.13
C GLY A 185 1.90 9.72 2.64
N CYS A 186 3.05 9.91 3.30
CA CYS A 186 3.94 11.05 3.06
C CYS A 186 5.34 10.57 2.62
N HIS A 187 6.03 11.38 1.82
CA HIS A 187 7.41 11.09 1.42
C HIS A 187 8.46 11.71 2.34
N HIS A 188 8.04 12.55 3.28
CA HIS A 188 8.95 13.24 4.18
C HIS A 188 9.43 12.32 5.30
N TYR A 189 10.76 12.27 5.49
CA TYR A 189 11.43 11.39 6.45
C TYR A 189 10.81 11.39 7.85
N LYS A 190 10.48 12.55 8.43
CA LYS A 190 9.92 12.63 9.79
C LYS A 190 8.55 11.96 9.90
N TYR A 191 7.71 12.11 8.88
CA TYR A 191 6.39 11.47 8.83
C TYR A 191 6.54 9.95 8.75
N VAL A 192 7.33 9.47 7.78
CA VAL A 192 7.54 8.02 7.60
C VAL A 192 8.16 7.39 8.85
N LYS A 193 9.10 8.07 9.51
CA LYS A 193 9.70 7.62 10.77
C LYS A 193 8.65 7.50 11.87
N LYS A 194 7.81 8.52 12.06
CA LYS A 194 6.75 8.52 13.07
C LYS A 194 5.70 7.43 12.78
N ASP A 195 5.28 7.29 11.53
CA ASP A 195 4.36 6.22 11.12
C ASP A 195 4.96 4.84 11.35
N SER A 196 6.26 4.66 11.12
CA SER A 196 6.98 3.41 11.39
C SER A 196 7.07 3.09 12.89
N GLU A 197 7.34 4.09 13.73
CA GLU A 197 7.33 3.94 15.20
C GLU A 197 5.93 3.55 15.71
N ASN A 198 4.89 4.24 15.22
CA ASN A 198 3.51 3.93 15.55
C ASN A 198 3.16 2.50 15.09
N ALA A 199 3.57 2.12 13.88
CA ALA A 199 3.35 0.80 13.33
C ALA A 199 3.99 -0.29 14.19
N LEU A 200 5.26 -0.13 14.57
CA LEU A 200 5.97 -1.06 15.44
C LEU A 200 5.28 -1.25 16.80
N ALA A 201 4.79 -0.18 17.41
CA ALA A 201 4.09 -0.26 18.70
C ALA A 201 2.72 -0.95 18.60
N HIS A 202 2.06 -0.89 17.44
CA HIS A 202 0.70 -1.37 17.22
C HIS A 202 0.64 -2.62 16.33
N LEU A 203 1.76 -3.29 16.09
CA LEU A 203 1.82 -4.53 15.34
C LEU A 203 1.48 -5.74 16.21
N ASN A 204 0.64 -6.64 15.71
CA ASN A 204 0.41 -7.96 16.31
C ASN A 204 1.66 -8.83 16.18
N GLU A 205 1.75 -9.84 17.06
CA GLU A 205 2.75 -10.89 16.90
C GLU A 205 2.55 -11.60 15.55
N GLY A 206 3.63 -11.78 14.79
CA GLY A 206 3.57 -12.31 13.43
C GLY A 206 2.98 -11.35 12.38
N GLY A 207 2.65 -10.12 12.75
CA GLY A 207 2.19 -9.08 11.84
C GLY A 207 3.31 -8.57 10.93
N ILE A 208 2.90 -7.84 9.88
CA ILE A 208 3.79 -7.27 8.86
C ILE A 208 3.58 -5.76 8.75
N ILE A 209 4.68 -5.03 8.58
CA ILE A 209 4.67 -3.64 8.12
C ILE A 209 5.09 -3.62 6.64
N LEU A 210 4.36 -2.92 5.80
CA LEU A 210 4.66 -2.74 4.39
C LEU A 210 4.74 -1.23 4.10
N TRP A 211 5.88 -0.77 3.60
CA TRP A 211 6.10 0.62 3.19
C TRP A 211 6.08 0.72 1.68
N HIS A 212 5.43 1.74 1.14
CA HIS A 212 5.45 2.11 -0.27
C HIS A 212 6.53 3.16 -0.58
N ASP A 213 6.78 3.45 -1.86
CA ASP A 213 7.79 4.38 -2.38
C ASP A 213 9.25 4.15 -1.92
N TYR A 214 9.56 2.96 -1.41
CA TYR A 214 10.92 2.58 -1.03
C TYR A 214 11.84 2.47 -2.26
N GLY A 215 13.02 3.08 -2.14
CA GLY A 215 14.00 3.22 -3.21
C GLY A 215 13.71 4.33 -4.22
N GLN A 216 12.48 4.84 -4.27
CA GLN A 216 12.11 6.00 -5.09
C GLN A 216 12.19 7.30 -4.29
N SER A 217 11.64 7.31 -3.08
CA SER A 217 11.75 8.46 -2.17
C SER A 217 12.95 8.30 -1.23
N GLU A 218 13.82 9.32 -1.19
CA GLU A 218 14.94 9.39 -0.26
C GLU A 218 14.47 9.38 1.20
N GLY A 219 13.46 10.18 1.52
CA GLY A 219 12.94 10.31 2.88
C GLY A 219 12.33 9.01 3.41
N VAL A 220 11.54 8.34 2.56
CA VAL A 220 11.00 7.01 2.84
C VAL A 220 12.14 6.02 3.04
N SER A 221 13.06 5.93 2.08
CA SER A 221 14.13 4.93 2.12
C SER A 221 15.00 5.08 3.36
N LYS A 222 15.33 6.33 3.74
CA LYS A 222 16.10 6.62 4.94
C LYS A 222 15.37 6.20 6.22
N ALA A 223 14.08 6.54 6.35
CA ALA A 223 13.30 6.18 7.53
C ALA A 223 13.16 4.65 7.68
N VAL A 224 12.88 3.96 6.57
CA VAL A 224 12.76 2.49 6.53
C VAL A 224 14.09 1.81 6.84
N ASP A 225 15.21 2.33 6.34
CA ASP A 225 16.54 1.80 6.62
C ASP A 225 16.99 1.94 8.08
N GLU A 226 16.38 2.85 8.85
CA GLU A 226 16.63 3.04 10.28
C GLU A 226 15.79 2.10 11.18
N VAL A 227 14.88 1.30 10.61
CA VAL A 227 14.11 0.31 11.36
C VAL A 227 15.00 -0.90 11.70
N GLU A 228 15.49 -0.96 12.94
CA GLU A 228 16.40 -2.03 13.41
C GLU A 228 15.69 -3.21 14.10
N SER A 229 14.47 -2.99 14.57
CA SER A 229 13.67 -3.98 15.32
C SER A 229 13.12 -5.11 14.46
N MET A 230 13.13 -4.96 13.14
CA MET A 230 12.62 -5.94 12.17
C MET A 230 13.69 -6.26 11.12
N GLU A 231 13.57 -7.40 10.44
CA GLU A 231 14.27 -7.61 9.16
C GLU A 231 13.51 -6.86 8.07
N VAL A 232 14.18 -5.93 7.39
CA VAL A 232 13.61 -5.18 6.27
C VAL A 232 14.12 -5.74 4.95
N ILE A 233 13.20 -6.08 4.06
CA ILE A 233 13.49 -6.60 2.72
C ILE A 233 12.73 -5.76 1.69
N ALA A 234 13.38 -5.35 0.61
CA ALA A 234 12.69 -4.70 -0.50
C ALA A 234 12.11 -5.76 -1.46
N ILE A 235 10.88 -5.56 -1.94
CA ILE A 235 10.23 -6.49 -2.86
C ILE A 235 10.64 -6.14 -4.29
N LYS A 236 11.19 -7.13 -5.00
CA LYS A 236 11.80 -6.91 -6.32
C LYS A 236 10.77 -6.57 -7.40
N GLY A 237 10.99 -5.43 -8.05
CA GLY A 237 10.16 -4.91 -9.14
C GLY A 237 8.84 -4.31 -8.65
N THR A 238 8.82 -3.83 -7.40
CA THR A 238 7.82 -2.92 -6.84
C THR A 238 8.52 -1.84 -6.04
N ARG A 239 7.77 -0.85 -5.55
CA ARG A 239 8.27 0.17 -4.62
C ARG A 239 8.09 -0.22 -3.15
N PHE A 240 7.88 -1.50 -2.87
CA PHE A 240 7.65 -1.95 -1.50
C PHE A 240 8.94 -2.29 -0.76
N ALA A 241 8.97 -1.93 0.52
CA ALA A 241 9.76 -2.59 1.53
C ALA A 241 8.84 -3.28 2.54
N ILE A 242 9.26 -4.43 3.05
CA ILE A 242 8.51 -5.23 4.01
C ILE A 242 9.33 -5.46 5.27
N GLY A 243 8.71 -5.26 6.42
CA GLY A 243 9.26 -5.50 7.75
C GLY A 243 8.74 -6.81 8.29
N LEU A 244 9.64 -7.72 8.65
CA LEU A 244 9.36 -9.03 9.21
C LEU A 244 9.95 -9.14 10.61
N ASN A 245 9.21 -9.73 11.55
CA ASN A 245 9.76 -10.01 12.87
C ASN A 245 10.96 -10.96 12.75
N LYS A 246 12.03 -10.65 13.48
CA LYS A 246 13.24 -11.47 13.57
C LYS A 246 13.01 -12.75 14.38
#